data_AF-A0A1L9RF18-F1
#
_entry.id   AF-A0A1L9RF18-F1
#
_cell.length_a   1.000
_cell.length_b   1.000
_cell.length_c   1.000
_cell.angle_alpha   90.00
_cell.angle_beta   90.00
_cell.angle_gamma   90.00
#
_symmetry.space_group_name_H-M   'P 1'
#
loop_
_entity.id
_entity.type
_entity.pdbx_description
1 polymer ?
#
loop_
_entity_poly.entity_id
_entity_poly.type
_entity_poly.pdbx_seq_one_letter_code
_entity_poly.pdbx_strand_id
1 'polypeptide(L)'
;MSSIIKTGMDRSSHAINRFFEKAYAIDIHNLKQNSPLLVSGALVLGGAVWAVNDYRDWVAFGTGGTPPTPRGYLKVTLLRVANFFRYILGDDLRDASSLPRGGPKYLQSLPMRKGGHPALKPRALPQRQEPEYIPSIVKEKLFNLINDHASKDPDTFNIALSRTEGGTADAIYLNPDLLASNSDAKGLGGEIAHVHPSECSLHLLLSAEDARTVLEANWGKRFPIYWITPPGWIMLYAPRNEEELELVSRVVDAAVQFAKGTSSQ
;
A
#
# COMPACT_ATOMS: atom_id res chain seq x y z
N MET A 1 -50.09 74.51 -7.42
CA MET A 1 -50.22 73.05 -7.62
C MET A 1 -48.86 72.32 -7.82
N SER A 2 -47.77 72.71 -7.15
CA SER A 2 -46.45 72.08 -7.38
C SER A 2 -45.65 71.68 -6.12
N SER A 3 -46.20 71.83 -4.91
CA SER A 3 -45.47 71.52 -3.67
C SER A 3 -45.93 70.22 -2.98
N ILE A 4 -47.14 69.72 -3.27
CA ILE A 4 -47.74 68.59 -2.53
C ILE A 4 -47.44 67.23 -3.19
N ILE A 5 -47.08 67.18 -4.47
CA ILE A 5 -46.81 65.92 -5.19
C ILE A 5 -45.36 65.42 -4.99
N LYS A 6 -44.41 66.32 -4.69
CA LYS A 6 -43.00 65.95 -4.51
C LYS A 6 -42.72 65.22 -3.17
N THR A 7 -43.56 65.44 -2.16
CA THR A 7 -43.38 64.90 -0.80
C THR A 7 -43.91 63.47 -0.64
N GLY A 8 -44.82 63.02 -1.52
CA GLY A 8 -45.38 61.66 -1.49
C GLY A 8 -44.51 60.63 -2.21
N MET A 9 -43.84 61.03 -3.29
CA MET A 9 -43.00 60.12 -4.10
C MET A 9 -41.67 59.78 -3.39
N ASP A 10 -41.12 60.72 -2.62
CA ASP A 10 -39.84 60.56 -1.89
C ASP A 10 -39.97 59.69 -0.62
N ARG A 11 -41.16 59.66 0.00
CA ARG A 11 -41.43 58.77 1.15
C ARG A 11 -41.65 57.31 0.73
N SER A 12 -42.20 57.09 -0.48
CA SER A 12 -42.41 55.74 -1.02
C SER A 12 -41.09 55.06 -1.44
N SER A 13 -40.16 55.81 -2.05
CA SER A 13 -38.84 55.29 -2.42
C SER A 13 -37.99 54.97 -1.20
N HIS A 14 -38.05 55.78 -0.13
CA HIS A 14 -37.34 55.54 1.12
C HIS A 14 -37.86 54.34 1.92
N ALA A 15 -39.16 54.03 1.82
CA ALA A 15 -39.76 52.87 2.48
C ALA A 15 -39.43 51.57 1.73
N ILE A 16 -39.49 51.60 0.39
CA ILE A 16 -39.12 50.46 -0.47
C ILE A 16 -37.62 50.16 -0.34
N ASN A 17 -36.74 51.16 -0.38
CA ASN A 17 -35.31 50.98 -0.18
C ASN A 17 -34.97 50.41 1.21
N ARG A 18 -35.67 50.83 2.28
CA ARG A 18 -35.47 50.24 3.61
C ARG A 18 -35.97 48.80 3.73
N PHE A 19 -36.97 48.41 2.94
CA PHE A 19 -37.47 47.03 2.88
C PHE A 19 -36.48 46.11 2.15
N PHE A 20 -35.93 46.57 1.00
CA PHE A 20 -34.89 45.85 0.28
C PHE A 20 -33.56 45.79 1.04
N GLU A 21 -33.13 46.87 1.71
CA GLU A 21 -31.93 46.82 2.56
C GLU A 21 -32.09 45.88 3.74
N LYS A 22 -33.26 45.82 4.40
CA LYS A 22 -33.49 44.86 5.49
C LYS A 22 -33.57 43.42 4.99
N ALA A 23 -34.19 43.15 3.84
CA ALA A 23 -34.26 41.81 3.27
C ALA A 23 -32.88 41.30 2.80
N TYR A 24 -32.05 42.15 2.19
CA TYR A 24 -30.68 41.79 1.78
C TYR A 24 -29.65 41.81 2.92
N ALA A 25 -29.79 42.69 3.92
CA ALA A 25 -28.92 42.70 5.10
C ALA A 25 -29.15 41.49 6.02
N ILE A 26 -30.40 40.98 6.07
CA ILE A 26 -30.74 39.73 6.77
C ILE A 26 -30.15 38.51 6.07
N ASP A 27 -29.76 38.59 4.79
CA ASP A 27 -29.17 37.46 4.07
C ASP A 27 -27.63 37.44 4.16
N ILE A 28 -26.94 38.59 4.02
CA ILE A 28 -25.46 38.62 4.03
C ILE A 28 -24.86 38.44 5.44
N HIS A 29 -25.50 38.96 6.49
CA HIS A 29 -25.02 38.79 7.86
C HIS A 29 -25.19 37.35 8.34
N ASN A 30 -26.34 36.72 8.03
CA ASN A 30 -26.59 35.31 8.29
C ASN A 30 -25.71 34.39 7.44
N LEU A 31 -25.44 34.74 6.17
CA LEU A 31 -24.49 34.00 5.33
C LEU A 31 -23.07 34.06 5.89
N LYS A 32 -22.60 35.21 6.38
CA LYS A 32 -21.26 35.35 7.01
C LYS A 32 -21.17 34.71 8.41
N GLN A 33 -22.24 34.72 9.21
CA GLN A 33 -22.27 34.06 10.51
C GLN A 33 -22.42 32.53 10.39
N ASN A 34 -23.18 32.05 9.41
CA ASN A 34 -23.37 30.63 9.16
C ASN A 34 -22.31 30.04 8.22
N SER A 35 -21.51 30.85 7.52
CA SER A 35 -20.45 30.34 6.62
C SER A 35 -19.44 29.42 7.30
N PRO A 36 -18.98 29.65 8.56
CA PRO A 36 -18.10 28.69 9.22
C PRO A 36 -18.81 27.36 9.48
N LEU A 37 -20.07 27.38 9.91
CA LEU A 37 -20.87 26.17 10.15
C LEU A 37 -21.16 25.42 8.84
N LEU A 38 -21.46 26.13 7.76
CA LEU A 38 -21.66 25.54 6.43
C LEU A 38 -20.37 24.93 5.87
N VAL A 39 -19.22 25.61 6.04
CA VAL A 39 -17.90 25.09 5.65
C VAL A 39 -17.54 23.87 6.50
N SER A 40 -17.71 23.92 7.81
CA SER A 40 -17.50 22.77 8.70
C SER A 40 -18.41 21.60 8.34
N GLY A 41 -19.69 21.86 8.07
CA GLY A 41 -20.64 20.84 7.62
C GLY A 41 -20.22 20.21 6.28
N ALA A 42 -19.81 21.01 5.31
CA ALA A 42 -19.32 20.53 4.02
C ALA A 42 -18.04 19.69 4.16
N LEU A 43 -17.11 20.08 5.04
CA LEU A 43 -15.89 19.34 5.33
C LEU A 43 -16.18 17.99 6.01
N VAL A 44 -17.10 17.96 6.99
CA VAL A 44 -17.51 16.72 7.66
C VAL A 44 -18.20 15.78 6.67
N LEU A 45 -19.14 16.28 5.86
CA LEU A 45 -19.82 15.50 4.84
C LEU A 45 -18.85 14.99 3.77
N GLY A 46 -17.97 15.84 3.27
CA GLY A 46 -16.94 15.47 2.30
C GLY A 46 -15.98 14.42 2.86
N GLY A 47 -15.53 14.59 4.10
CA GLY A 47 -14.69 13.62 4.80
C GLY A 47 -15.38 12.28 5.01
N ALA A 48 -16.68 12.28 5.36
CA ALA A 48 -17.48 11.07 5.50
C ALA A 48 -17.64 10.33 4.16
N VAL A 49 -17.98 11.05 3.08
CA VAL A 49 -18.09 10.48 1.73
C VAL A 49 -16.75 9.89 1.27
N TRP A 50 -15.66 10.64 1.48
CA TRP A 50 -14.30 10.16 1.17
C TRP A 50 -13.96 8.89 1.95
N ALA A 51 -14.22 8.86 3.26
CA ALA A 51 -13.92 7.69 4.09
C ALA A 51 -14.74 6.46 3.69
N VAL A 52 -16.02 6.65 3.32
CA VAL A 52 -16.87 5.56 2.81
C VAL A 52 -16.33 5.01 1.48
N ASN A 53 -15.94 5.89 0.56
CA ASN A 53 -15.36 5.47 -0.71
C ASN A 53 -14.00 4.79 -0.52
N ASP A 54 -13.09 5.37 0.28
CA ASP A 54 -11.79 4.76 0.59
C ASP A 54 -11.96 3.42 1.33
N TYR A 55 -12.96 3.24 2.19
CA TYR A 55 -13.27 1.94 2.79
C TYR A 55 -13.78 0.92 1.75
N ARG A 56 -14.67 1.33 0.84
CA ARG A 56 -15.17 0.46 -0.23
C ARG A 56 -14.05 0.01 -1.16
N ASP A 57 -13.19 0.95 -1.57
CA ASP A 57 -12.04 0.66 -2.43
C ASP A 57 -11.05 -0.29 -1.74
N TRP A 58 -10.86 -0.14 -0.43
CA TRP A 58 -10.04 -1.06 0.35
C TRP A 58 -10.55 -2.50 0.31
N VAL A 59 -11.84 -2.66 0.56
CA VAL A 59 -12.50 -3.97 0.60
C VAL A 59 -12.51 -4.59 -0.79
N ALA A 60 -12.84 -3.79 -1.82
CA ALA A 60 -12.89 -4.25 -3.20
C ALA A 60 -11.52 -4.69 -3.74
N PHE A 61 -10.43 -4.02 -3.33
CA PHE A 61 -9.08 -4.41 -3.73
C PHE A 61 -8.59 -5.70 -3.03
N GLY A 62 -9.17 -6.04 -1.88
CA GLY A 62 -8.73 -7.11 -0.99
C GLY A 62 -7.99 -6.53 0.22
N THR A 63 -8.33 -7.05 1.40
CA THR A 63 -7.82 -6.53 2.68
C THR A 63 -6.64 -7.32 3.23
N GLY A 64 -6.15 -8.32 2.48
CA GLY A 64 -5.14 -9.28 2.91
C GLY A 64 -5.49 -9.91 4.24
N GLY A 65 -4.52 -10.03 5.14
CA GLY A 65 -4.75 -10.53 6.51
C GLY A 65 -5.57 -9.63 7.44
N THR A 66 -6.02 -8.44 7.00
CA THR A 66 -6.82 -7.54 7.85
C THR A 66 -8.31 -7.80 7.67
N PRO A 67 -9.10 -8.04 8.74
CA PRO A 67 -10.54 -8.21 8.61
C PRO A 67 -11.24 -6.98 8.01
N PRO A 68 -12.16 -7.14 7.04
CA PRO A 68 -12.84 -6.06 6.33
C PRO A 68 -13.93 -5.37 7.18
N THR A 69 -13.57 -4.94 8.39
CA THR A 69 -14.46 -4.30 9.37
C THR A 69 -14.09 -2.83 9.55
N PRO A 70 -14.98 -1.99 10.09
CA PRO A 70 -14.65 -0.60 10.42
C PRO A 70 -13.44 -0.47 11.36
N ARG A 71 -13.27 -1.41 12.31
CA ARG A 71 -12.10 -1.47 13.19
C ARG A 71 -10.81 -1.80 12.43
N GLY A 72 -10.87 -2.76 11.50
CA GLY A 72 -9.75 -3.10 10.62
C GLY A 72 -9.35 -1.91 9.74
N TYR A 73 -10.34 -1.22 9.17
CA TYR A 73 -10.13 0.00 8.40
C TYR A 73 -9.45 1.10 9.21
N LEU A 74 -9.95 1.38 10.42
CA LEU A 74 -9.34 2.36 11.31
C LEU A 74 -7.88 2.01 11.60
N LYS A 75 -7.56 0.74 11.88
CA LYS A 75 -6.18 0.27 12.09
C LYS A 75 -5.29 0.56 10.87
N VAL A 76 -5.74 0.20 9.66
CA VAL A 76 -4.97 0.45 8.43
C VAL A 76 -4.79 1.94 8.15
N THR A 77 -5.81 2.76 8.44
CA THR A 77 -5.74 4.21 8.30
C THR A 77 -4.77 4.83 9.30
N LEU A 78 -4.75 4.38 10.55
CA LEU A 78 -3.75 4.83 11.54
C LEU A 78 -2.33 4.43 11.12
N LEU A 79 -2.14 3.21 10.60
CA LEU A 79 -0.84 2.77 10.06
C LEU A 79 -0.42 3.61 8.83
N ARG A 80 -1.36 3.95 7.95
CA ARG A 80 -1.13 4.84 6.80
C ARG A 80 -0.59 6.20 7.28
N VAL A 81 -1.22 6.80 8.28
CA VAL A 81 -0.81 8.08 8.85
C VAL A 81 0.54 7.98 9.55
N ALA A 82 0.77 6.93 10.35
CA ALA A 82 2.05 6.70 11.03
C ALA A 82 3.21 6.56 10.03
N ASN A 83 3.01 5.78 8.96
CA ASN A 83 4.03 5.61 7.91
C ASN A 83 4.28 6.89 7.13
N PHE A 84 3.25 7.71 6.91
CA PHE A 84 3.43 9.03 6.31
C PHE A 84 4.34 9.91 7.18
N PHE A 85 4.11 9.97 8.50
CA PHE A 85 5.00 10.73 9.39
C PHE A 85 6.42 10.15 9.45
N ARG A 86 6.58 8.82 9.47
CA ARG A 86 7.90 8.19 9.40
C ARG A 86 8.66 8.58 8.13
N TYR A 87 7.98 8.58 6.99
CA TYR A 87 8.54 9.02 5.72
C TYR A 87 9.00 10.48 5.77
N ILE A 88 8.16 11.38 6.30
CA ILE A 88 8.53 12.81 6.49
C ILE A 88 9.74 12.97 7.42
N LEU A 89 9.91 12.07 8.39
CA LEU A 89 11.06 12.03 9.30
C LEU A 89 12.27 11.29 8.74
N GLY A 90 12.26 10.91 7.46
CA GLY A 90 13.42 10.35 6.74
C GLY A 90 13.45 8.82 6.61
N ASP A 91 12.42 8.09 7.07
CA ASP A 91 12.33 6.64 6.90
C ASP A 91 11.60 6.28 5.59
N ASP A 92 12.30 6.38 4.46
CA ASP A 92 11.80 5.88 3.18
C ASP A 92 11.95 4.34 3.13
N LEU A 93 10.84 3.63 2.96
CA LEU A 93 10.83 2.16 2.82
C LEU A 93 11.63 1.65 1.62
N ARG A 94 11.95 2.51 0.65
CA ARG A 94 12.83 2.19 -0.48
C ARG A 94 14.31 2.26 -0.12
N ASP A 95 14.64 2.95 0.97
CA ASP A 95 16.00 3.02 1.48
C ASP A 95 16.38 1.73 2.21
N ALA A 96 17.52 1.18 1.81
CA ALA A 96 18.09 -0.03 2.34
C ALA A 96 19.05 0.22 3.51
N SER A 97 19.37 1.49 3.83
CA SER A 97 20.33 1.87 4.88
C SER A 97 20.01 1.30 6.27
N SER A 98 18.72 1.10 6.55
CA SER A 98 18.22 0.54 7.81
C SER A 98 18.25 -0.99 7.88
N LEU A 99 18.54 -1.68 6.76
CA LEU A 99 18.68 -3.14 6.77
C LEU A 99 20.02 -3.55 7.42
N PRO A 100 20.04 -4.65 8.20
CA PRO A 100 21.28 -5.19 8.72
C PRO A 100 22.31 -5.45 7.63
N ARG A 101 23.58 -5.23 7.95
CA ARG A 101 24.71 -5.53 7.07
C ARG A 101 25.42 -6.81 7.50
N GLY A 102 25.98 -7.51 6.53
CA GLY A 102 26.61 -8.80 6.70
C GLY A 102 25.60 -9.96 6.74
N GLY A 103 26.12 -11.18 6.74
CA GLY A 103 25.31 -12.39 6.64
C GLY A 103 25.42 -13.05 5.26
N PRO A 104 24.64 -14.11 5.02
CA PRO A 104 24.71 -14.87 3.78
C PRO A 104 24.14 -14.07 2.60
N LYS A 105 24.68 -14.33 1.41
CA LYS A 105 24.27 -13.67 0.17
C LYS A 105 24.07 -14.71 -0.93
N TYR A 106 22.88 -14.76 -1.51
CA TYR A 106 22.50 -15.72 -2.56
C TYR A 106 22.25 -15.03 -3.88
N LEU A 107 21.93 -13.74 -3.83
CA LEU A 107 21.59 -12.94 -5.00
C LEU A 107 22.84 -12.25 -5.54
N GLN A 108 23.11 -12.48 -6.82
CA GLN A 108 24.09 -11.68 -7.57
C GLN A 108 23.58 -10.24 -7.76
N SER A 109 24.43 -9.34 -8.25
CA SER A 109 23.98 -7.97 -8.52
C SER A 109 22.80 -7.94 -9.50
N LEU A 110 21.84 -7.07 -9.22
CA LEU A 110 20.74 -6.75 -10.12
C LEU A 110 21.05 -5.48 -10.91
N PRO A 111 20.65 -5.40 -12.19
CA PRO A 111 20.69 -4.14 -12.91
C PRO A 111 19.66 -3.17 -12.30
N MET A 112 19.93 -1.87 -12.42
CA MET A 112 18.96 -0.85 -12.04
C MET A 112 17.64 -1.05 -12.79
N ARG A 113 16.51 -1.10 -12.06
CA ARG A 113 15.19 -1.29 -12.67
C ARG A 113 14.86 -0.14 -13.62
N LYS A 114 14.74 -0.44 -14.92
CA LYS A 114 14.43 0.56 -15.95
C LYS A 114 13.04 1.16 -15.72
N GLY A 115 12.84 2.45 -15.99
CA GLY A 115 11.53 3.09 -15.81
C GLY A 115 11.09 3.29 -14.35
N GLY A 116 11.96 2.99 -13.37
CA GLY A 116 11.72 3.30 -11.96
C GLY A 116 10.75 2.36 -11.25
N HIS A 117 10.20 2.84 -10.14
CA HIS A 117 9.25 2.11 -9.31
C HIS A 117 7.83 2.21 -9.86
N PRO A 118 6.99 1.17 -9.67
CA PRO A 118 5.57 1.28 -9.97
C PRO A 118 4.88 2.27 -9.01
N ALA A 119 3.71 2.74 -9.41
CA ALA A 119 2.83 3.44 -8.48
C ALA A 119 2.38 2.48 -7.37
N LEU A 120 2.24 2.98 -6.14
CA LEU A 120 1.87 2.17 -4.98
C LEU A 120 0.51 2.58 -4.44
N LYS A 121 -0.25 1.59 -3.93
CA LYS A 121 -1.44 1.90 -3.13
C LYS A 121 -0.99 2.70 -1.91
N PRO A 122 -1.74 3.73 -1.49
CA PRO A 122 -1.35 4.60 -0.39
C PRO A 122 -1.45 3.92 0.99
N ARG A 123 -1.79 2.63 1.05
CA ARG A 123 -2.07 1.88 2.28
C ARG A 123 -0.85 1.07 2.70
N ALA A 124 -0.63 0.99 4.01
CA ALA A 124 0.40 0.13 4.57
C ALA A 124 0.01 -1.36 4.49
N LEU A 125 -1.28 -1.67 4.70
CA LEU A 125 -1.80 -3.04 4.66
C LEU A 125 -3.13 -3.11 3.87
N PRO A 126 -3.31 -4.14 3.02
CA PRO A 126 -2.21 -4.92 2.46
C PRO A 126 -1.26 -3.98 1.69
N GLN A 127 0.03 -4.29 1.69
CA GLN A 127 1.02 -3.53 0.94
C GLN A 127 0.93 -3.95 -0.53
N ARG A 128 0.60 -3.02 -1.41
CA ARG A 128 0.24 -3.34 -2.80
C ARG A 128 0.77 -2.28 -3.75
N GLN A 129 1.10 -2.69 -4.97
CA GLN A 129 1.30 -1.74 -6.07
C GLN A 129 -0.01 -1.49 -6.80
N GLU A 130 -0.05 -0.42 -7.59
CA GLU A 130 -1.10 -0.25 -8.58
C GLU A 130 -0.95 -1.32 -9.68
N PRO A 131 -2.06 -1.91 -10.16
CA PRO A 131 -2.01 -2.83 -11.27
C PRO A 131 -1.45 -2.16 -12.53
N GLU A 132 -0.46 -2.80 -13.14
CA GLU A 132 0.07 -2.43 -14.45
C GLU A 132 -0.24 -3.55 -15.45
N TYR A 133 -0.16 -3.22 -16.74
CA TYR A 133 -0.30 -4.24 -17.78
C TYR A 133 0.87 -5.22 -17.73
N ILE A 134 0.55 -6.52 -17.63
CA ILE A 134 1.51 -7.62 -17.66
C ILE A 134 0.98 -8.65 -18.67
N PRO A 135 1.77 -9.06 -19.68
CA PRO A 135 1.36 -10.09 -20.63
C PRO A 135 0.92 -11.37 -19.92
N SER A 136 -0.15 -12.01 -20.37
CA SER A 136 -0.72 -13.21 -19.72
C SER A 136 0.30 -14.33 -19.56
N ILE A 137 1.20 -14.51 -20.54
CA ILE A 137 2.29 -15.50 -20.47
C ILE A 137 3.29 -15.21 -19.34
N VAL A 138 3.62 -13.93 -19.10
CA VAL A 138 4.50 -13.51 -18.00
C VAL A 138 3.80 -13.74 -16.67
N LYS A 139 2.50 -13.42 -16.58
CA LYS A 139 1.68 -13.70 -15.41
C LYS A 139 1.66 -15.19 -15.10
N GLU A 140 1.33 -16.03 -16.06
CA GLU A 140 1.28 -17.49 -15.88
C GLU A 140 2.61 -18.06 -15.39
N LYS A 141 3.72 -17.70 -16.05
CA LYS A 141 5.07 -18.12 -15.63
C LYS A 141 5.39 -17.66 -14.19
N LEU A 142 5.00 -16.44 -13.81
CA LEU A 142 5.21 -15.93 -12.46
C LEU A 142 4.44 -16.71 -11.40
N PHE A 143 3.16 -17.02 -11.64
CA PHE A 143 2.35 -17.80 -10.69
C PHE A 143 2.85 -19.25 -10.58
N ASN A 144 3.39 -19.82 -11.67
CA ASN A 144 3.95 -21.16 -11.66
C ASN A 144 5.35 -21.23 -10.99
N LEU A 145 6.11 -20.13 -10.99
CA LEU A 145 7.47 -20.08 -10.43
C LEU A 145 7.56 -20.63 -9.00
N ILE A 146 6.63 -20.20 -8.12
CA ILE A 146 6.59 -20.64 -6.72
C ILE A 146 6.25 -22.15 -6.63
N ASN A 147 5.27 -22.60 -7.40
CA ASN A 147 4.85 -24.00 -7.45
C ASN A 147 5.94 -24.91 -8.00
N ASP A 148 6.70 -24.44 -8.99
CA ASP A 148 7.82 -25.16 -9.59
C ASP A 148 8.94 -25.41 -8.58
N HIS A 149 9.24 -24.42 -7.73
CA HIS A 149 10.25 -24.60 -6.66
C HIS A 149 9.84 -25.66 -5.64
N ALA A 150 8.60 -25.62 -5.16
CA ALA A 150 8.11 -26.62 -4.22
C ALA A 150 8.04 -28.02 -4.85
N SER A 151 7.63 -28.11 -6.12
CA SER A 151 7.54 -29.39 -6.82
C SER A 151 8.90 -30.05 -7.09
N LYS A 152 9.96 -29.25 -7.26
CA LYS A 152 11.34 -29.74 -7.45
C LYS A 152 12.01 -30.20 -6.16
N ASP A 153 11.53 -29.76 -5.00
CA ASP A 153 12.14 -30.05 -3.69
C ASP A 153 11.06 -30.21 -2.60
N PRO A 154 10.22 -31.26 -2.69
CA PRO A 154 9.10 -31.47 -1.79
C PRO A 154 9.53 -31.85 -0.36
N ASP A 155 10.75 -32.37 -0.19
CA ASP A 155 11.30 -32.69 1.14
C ASP A 155 11.61 -31.41 1.94
N THR A 156 11.87 -30.31 1.24
CA THR A 156 12.19 -29.02 1.86
C THR A 156 11.00 -28.07 1.91
N PHE A 157 10.16 -28.07 0.88
CA PHE A 157 9.08 -27.09 0.74
C PHE A 157 7.71 -27.73 0.50
N ASN A 158 6.67 -26.98 0.87
CA ASN A 158 5.29 -27.28 0.55
C ASN A 158 4.57 -26.02 0.05
N ILE A 159 3.43 -26.22 -0.62
CA ILE A 159 2.53 -25.14 -1.03
C ILE A 159 1.31 -25.14 -0.12
N ALA A 160 0.93 -23.96 0.36
CA ALA A 160 -0.32 -23.75 1.08
C ALA A 160 -0.82 -22.32 0.85
N LEU A 161 -2.06 -22.03 1.27
CA LEU A 161 -2.59 -20.68 1.22
C LEU A 161 -1.79 -19.74 2.14
N SER A 162 -1.34 -18.61 1.58
CA SER A 162 -0.59 -17.56 2.28
C SER A 162 -1.37 -17.06 3.50
N ARG A 163 -0.79 -17.23 4.68
CA ARG A 163 -1.34 -16.69 5.94
C ARG A 163 -1.12 -15.19 6.01
N THR A 164 0.01 -14.69 5.49
CA THR A 164 0.29 -13.25 5.50
C THR A 164 -0.64 -12.47 4.56
N GLU A 165 -1.15 -13.12 3.50
CA GLU A 165 -2.11 -12.56 2.54
C GLU A 165 -3.57 -12.97 2.84
N GLY A 166 -3.86 -13.43 4.05
CA GLY A 166 -5.23 -13.72 4.51
C GLY A 166 -5.90 -14.92 3.81
N GLY A 167 -5.10 -15.83 3.25
CA GLY A 167 -5.55 -17.05 2.58
C GLY A 167 -6.01 -16.84 1.13
N THR A 168 -5.64 -15.73 0.49
CA THR A 168 -6.14 -15.37 -0.85
C THR A 168 -5.18 -15.70 -2.00
N ALA A 169 -3.97 -16.18 -1.69
CA ALA A 169 -2.95 -16.56 -2.66
C ALA A 169 -2.24 -17.83 -2.20
N ASP A 170 -1.68 -18.60 -3.14
CA ASP A 170 -0.75 -19.68 -2.81
C ASP A 170 0.61 -19.08 -2.41
N ALA A 171 1.27 -19.75 -1.47
CA ALA A 171 2.61 -19.43 -1.01
C ALA A 171 3.46 -20.69 -0.88
N ILE A 172 4.77 -20.52 -1.07
CA ILE A 172 5.75 -21.54 -0.72
C ILE A 172 6.15 -21.40 0.74
N TYR A 173 6.14 -22.55 1.43
CA TYR A 173 6.48 -22.68 2.83
C TYR A 173 7.68 -23.60 2.99
N LEU A 174 8.58 -23.24 3.92
CA LEU A 174 9.57 -24.16 4.45
C LEU A 174 8.86 -25.22 5.31
N ASN A 175 9.21 -26.48 5.11
CA ASN A 175 8.59 -27.59 5.85
C ASN A 175 8.80 -27.45 7.37
N PRO A 176 7.80 -27.83 8.20
CA PRO A 176 7.84 -27.62 9.65
C PRO A 176 9.11 -28.15 10.35
N ASP A 177 9.60 -29.31 9.92
CA ASP A 177 10.79 -29.95 10.49
C ASP A 177 12.09 -29.16 10.28
N LEU A 178 12.10 -28.29 9.27
CA LEU A 178 13.23 -27.44 8.91
C LEU A 178 13.12 -26.02 9.49
N LEU A 179 11.99 -25.63 10.08
CA LEU A 179 11.83 -24.26 10.63
C LEU A 179 12.82 -23.93 11.74
N ALA A 180 13.38 -24.94 12.43
CA ALA A 180 14.40 -24.73 13.44
C ALA A 180 15.74 -24.22 12.87
N SER A 181 16.02 -24.45 11.58
CA SER A 181 17.26 -24.02 10.93
C SER A 181 17.21 -22.58 10.40
N ASN A 182 16.02 -21.97 10.32
CA ASN A 182 15.84 -20.60 9.84
C ASN A 182 14.86 -19.81 10.73
N SER A 183 15.41 -18.97 11.62
CA SER A 183 14.62 -18.17 12.57
C SER A 183 13.70 -17.16 11.89
N ASP A 184 14.11 -16.62 10.74
CA ASP A 184 13.34 -15.61 10.02
C ASP A 184 12.11 -16.25 9.37
N ALA A 185 12.29 -17.39 8.70
CA ALA A 185 11.19 -18.19 8.16
C ALA A 185 10.22 -18.62 9.28
N LYS A 186 10.76 -19.08 10.41
CA LYS A 186 9.95 -19.42 11.59
C LYS A 186 9.12 -18.23 12.09
N GLY A 187 9.67 -17.02 12.08
CA GLY A 187 8.98 -15.78 12.44
C GLY A 187 7.77 -15.48 11.55
N LEU A 188 7.77 -15.99 10.31
CA LEU A 188 6.67 -15.89 9.34
C LEU A 188 5.79 -17.15 9.29
N GLY A 189 5.95 -18.07 10.25
CA GLY A 189 5.22 -19.34 10.26
C GLY A 189 5.63 -20.29 9.11
N GLY A 190 6.82 -20.09 8.57
CA GLY A 190 7.40 -20.86 7.47
C GLY A 190 7.19 -20.26 6.09
N GLU A 191 6.40 -19.19 5.95
CA GLU A 191 6.11 -18.58 4.66
C GLU A 191 7.37 -17.94 4.07
N ILE A 192 7.73 -18.33 2.85
CA ILE A 192 8.93 -17.86 2.17
C ILE A 192 8.60 -16.87 1.07
N ALA A 193 7.57 -17.12 0.25
CA ALA A 193 7.15 -16.20 -0.80
C ALA A 193 5.71 -16.44 -1.25
N HIS A 194 5.05 -15.38 -1.72
CA HIS A 194 3.77 -15.45 -2.40
C HIS A 194 3.63 -14.37 -3.48
N VAL A 195 2.80 -14.65 -4.48
CA VAL A 195 2.45 -13.70 -5.54
C VAL A 195 1.09 -13.08 -5.27
N HIS A 196 0.98 -11.78 -5.44
CA HIS A 196 -0.25 -11.03 -5.32
C HIS A 196 -1.21 -11.30 -6.50
N PRO A 197 -2.43 -11.86 -6.28
CA PRO A 197 -3.33 -12.27 -7.36
C PRO A 197 -3.76 -11.13 -8.31
N SER A 198 -3.94 -9.93 -7.76
CA SER A 198 -4.53 -8.78 -8.44
C SER A 198 -3.53 -7.99 -9.28
N GLU A 199 -2.27 -7.89 -8.83
CA GLU A 199 -1.28 -6.97 -9.42
C GLU A 199 0.11 -7.59 -9.63
N CYS A 200 0.31 -8.85 -9.25
CA CYS A 200 1.47 -9.67 -9.57
C CYS A 200 2.81 -9.23 -8.93
N SER A 201 2.82 -8.28 -8.00
CA SER A 201 3.97 -8.10 -7.09
C SER A 201 4.05 -9.26 -6.09
N LEU A 202 5.14 -9.32 -5.34
CA LEU A 202 5.42 -10.42 -4.44
C LEU A 202 5.75 -9.91 -3.06
N HIS A 203 5.45 -10.73 -2.06
CA HIS A 203 6.21 -10.73 -0.83
C HIS A 203 7.08 -11.97 -0.78
N LEU A 204 8.30 -11.80 -0.28
CA LEU A 204 9.27 -12.88 -0.13
C LEU A 204 10.30 -12.57 0.96
N LEU A 205 10.82 -13.63 1.56
CA LEU A 205 11.83 -13.61 2.60
C LEU A 205 13.22 -13.82 1.97
N LEU A 206 14.04 -12.77 2.01
CA LEU A 206 15.44 -12.79 1.60
C LEU A 206 16.37 -12.72 2.82
N SER A 207 17.67 -12.97 2.62
CA SER A 207 18.66 -12.50 3.58
C SER A 207 18.68 -10.96 3.60
N ALA A 208 19.17 -10.35 4.69
CA ALA A 208 19.26 -8.89 4.77
C ALA A 208 20.16 -8.30 3.66
N GLU A 209 21.23 -8.99 3.26
CA GLU A 209 22.13 -8.59 2.17
C GLU A 209 21.49 -8.69 0.79
N ASP A 210 20.67 -9.72 0.56
CA ASP A 210 19.93 -9.88 -0.70
C ASP A 210 18.79 -8.87 -0.80
N ALA A 211 18.04 -8.64 0.29
CA ALA A 211 17.04 -7.59 0.38
C ALA A 211 17.64 -6.21 0.08
N ARG A 212 18.82 -5.92 0.63
CA ARG A 212 19.56 -4.67 0.34
C ARG A 212 19.90 -4.56 -1.15
N THR A 213 20.38 -5.65 -1.77
CA THR A 213 20.67 -5.72 -3.21
C THR A 213 19.42 -5.41 -4.05
N VAL A 214 18.24 -5.92 -3.68
CA VAL A 214 16.96 -5.65 -4.35
C VAL A 214 16.56 -4.18 -4.25
N LEU A 215 16.66 -3.58 -3.05
CA LEU A 215 16.25 -2.20 -2.82
C LEU A 215 17.20 -1.20 -3.50
N GLU A 216 18.52 -1.41 -3.38
CA GLU A 216 19.54 -0.56 -4.04
C GLU A 216 19.41 -0.56 -5.57
N ALA A 217 18.91 -1.65 -6.15
CA ALA A 217 18.64 -1.77 -7.58
C ALA A 217 17.21 -1.34 -7.99
N ASN A 218 16.44 -0.75 -7.08
CA ASN A 218 15.07 -0.25 -7.29
C ASN A 218 14.03 -1.32 -7.67
N TRP A 219 14.23 -2.57 -7.25
CA TRP A 219 13.32 -3.68 -7.54
C TRP A 219 12.24 -3.92 -6.48
N GLY A 220 12.38 -3.33 -5.29
CA GLY A 220 11.44 -3.54 -4.20
C GLY A 220 11.49 -2.45 -3.14
N LYS A 221 10.84 -2.73 -2.01
CA LYS A 221 10.85 -1.90 -0.81
C LYS A 221 10.62 -2.75 0.44
N ARG A 222 11.05 -2.24 1.59
CA ARG A 222 10.82 -2.87 2.90
C ARG A 222 9.33 -3.03 3.17
N PHE A 223 9.00 -4.04 3.97
CA PHE A 223 7.68 -4.15 4.58
C PHE A 223 7.45 -2.99 5.57
N PRO A 224 6.28 -2.34 5.56
CA PRO A 224 6.03 -1.12 6.34
C PRO A 224 6.03 -1.32 7.85
N ILE A 225 5.88 -2.55 8.34
CA ILE A 225 5.73 -2.85 9.77
C ILE A 225 6.91 -3.70 10.24
N TYR A 226 8.07 -3.07 10.35
CA TYR A 226 9.36 -3.74 10.60
C TYR A 226 9.45 -4.52 11.92
N TRP A 227 8.55 -4.26 12.89
CA TRP A 227 8.59 -4.91 14.20
C TRP A 227 7.82 -6.23 14.28
N ILE A 228 7.10 -6.62 13.22
CA ILE A 228 6.35 -7.89 13.16
C ILE A 228 6.87 -8.86 12.10
N THR A 229 7.85 -8.46 11.29
CA THR A 229 8.45 -9.31 10.25
C THR A 229 9.97 -9.22 10.31
N PRO A 230 10.69 -10.26 9.86
CA PRO A 230 12.13 -10.18 9.66
C PRO A 230 12.51 -9.04 8.70
N PRO A 231 13.72 -8.46 8.82
CA PRO A 231 14.17 -7.37 7.94
C PRO A 231 14.16 -7.74 6.45
N GLY A 232 14.36 -9.02 6.13
CA GLY A 232 14.38 -9.55 4.77
C GLY A 232 13.00 -9.81 4.16
N TRP A 233 11.91 -9.63 4.92
CA TRP A 233 10.56 -9.68 4.37
C TRP A 233 10.28 -8.37 3.63
N ILE A 234 10.36 -8.43 2.31
CA ILE A 234 10.21 -7.25 1.45
C ILE A 234 9.06 -7.42 0.48
N MET A 235 8.63 -6.32 -0.12
CA MET A 235 7.80 -6.33 -1.32
C MET A 235 8.71 -6.22 -2.55
N LEU A 236 8.55 -7.12 -3.51
CA LEU A 236 9.22 -7.09 -4.82
C LEU A 236 8.20 -6.71 -5.89
N TYR A 237 8.55 -5.74 -6.74
CA TYR A 237 7.62 -5.22 -7.75
C TYR A 237 7.38 -6.22 -8.89
N ALA A 238 6.16 -6.24 -9.41
CA ALA A 238 5.72 -7.12 -10.48
C ALA A 238 6.60 -7.00 -11.75
N PRO A 239 6.92 -8.09 -12.46
CA PRO A 239 7.63 -8.02 -13.73
C PRO A 239 6.71 -7.50 -14.84
N ARG A 240 7.21 -6.58 -15.68
CA ARG A 240 6.44 -6.02 -16.81
C ARG A 240 6.56 -6.84 -18.10
N ASN A 241 7.61 -7.63 -18.22
CA ASN A 241 7.94 -8.42 -19.41
C ASN A 241 8.77 -9.66 -19.02
N GLU A 242 9.18 -10.45 -20.01
CA GLU A 242 9.96 -11.67 -19.79
C GLU A 242 11.36 -11.38 -19.24
N GLU A 243 12.00 -10.30 -19.68
CA GLU A 243 13.33 -9.93 -19.18
C GLU A 243 13.29 -9.58 -17.69
N GLU A 244 12.25 -8.86 -17.24
CA GLU A 244 12.06 -8.59 -15.80
C GLU A 244 11.68 -9.85 -15.03
N LEU A 245 10.92 -10.75 -15.64
CA LEU A 245 10.54 -12.02 -15.02
C LEU A 245 11.77 -12.89 -14.74
N GLU A 246 12.76 -12.92 -15.64
CA GLU A 246 14.03 -13.60 -15.38
C GLU A 246 14.75 -13.02 -14.16
N LEU A 247 14.75 -11.69 -14.01
CA LEU A 247 15.35 -11.02 -12.86
C LEU A 247 14.59 -11.35 -11.57
N VAL A 248 13.25 -11.32 -11.60
CA VAL A 248 12.38 -11.72 -10.48
C VAL A 248 12.62 -13.18 -10.10
N SER A 249 12.78 -14.08 -11.08
CA SER A 249 13.10 -15.49 -10.84
C SER A 249 14.36 -15.64 -10.02
N ARG A 250 15.44 -14.91 -10.35
CA ARG A 250 16.69 -14.95 -9.57
C ARG A 250 16.51 -14.48 -8.13
N VAL A 251 15.61 -13.54 -7.88
CA VAL A 251 15.31 -13.10 -6.49
C VAL A 251 14.52 -14.18 -5.74
N VAL A 252 13.57 -14.85 -6.40
CA VAL A 252 12.85 -15.99 -5.80
C VAL A 252 13.80 -17.16 -5.53
N ASP A 253 14.72 -17.46 -6.45
CA ASP A 253 15.78 -18.46 -6.26
C ASP A 253 16.63 -18.14 -5.01
N ALA A 254 16.97 -16.86 -4.79
CA ALA A 254 17.71 -16.42 -3.62
C ALA A 254 16.91 -16.57 -2.32
N ALA A 255 15.61 -16.27 -2.32
CA ALA A 255 14.73 -16.51 -1.18
C ALA A 255 14.66 -18.00 -0.82
N VAL A 256 14.52 -18.86 -1.84
CA VAL A 256 14.51 -20.32 -1.69
C VAL A 256 15.83 -20.83 -1.11
N GLN A 257 16.98 -20.34 -1.60
CA GLN A 257 18.29 -20.71 -1.05
C GLN A 257 18.51 -20.21 0.38
N PHE A 258 18.07 -18.99 0.69
CA PHE A 258 18.13 -18.48 2.05
C PHE A 258 17.28 -19.30 3.02
N ALA A 259 16.07 -19.69 2.61
CA ALA A 259 15.18 -20.52 3.41
C ALA A 259 15.83 -21.86 3.81
N LYS A 260 16.59 -22.48 2.90
CA LYS A 260 17.34 -23.72 3.15
C LYS A 260 18.49 -23.58 4.14
N GLY A 261 19.04 -22.38 4.28
CA GLY A 261 20.27 -22.15 5.05
C GLY A 261 21.54 -22.72 4.38
N THR A 262 21.49 -23.06 3.09
CA THR A 262 22.67 -23.45 2.30
C THR A 262 23.53 -22.23 2.10
N SER A 263 24.74 -22.10 2.66
CA SER A 263 25.66 -20.99 2.34
C SER A 263 26.08 -21.02 0.87
N SER A 264 26.03 -19.89 0.15
CA SER A 264 26.67 -19.74 -1.15
C SER A 264 28.18 -19.91 -1.00
N GLN A 265 28.79 -20.81 -1.77
CA GLN A 265 30.24 -20.89 -1.92
C GLN A 265 30.77 -19.73 -2.76
#